data_AF-A0AAW3RH98-F1
#
_entry.id   AF-A0AAW3RH98-F1
#
_cell.length_a   1.000
_cell.length_b   1.000
_cell.length_c   1.000
_cell.angle_alpha   90.00
_cell.angle_beta   90.00
_cell.angle_gamma   90.00
#
_symmetry.space_group_name_H-M   'P 1'
#
loop_
_entity.id
_entity.type
_entity.pdbx_description
1 polymer ?
#
loop_
_entity_poly.entity_id
_entity_poly.type
_entity_poly.pdbx_seq_one_letter_code
_entity_poly.pdbx_strand_id
1 'polypeptide(L)'
;MMTLYRQELTKLFKKKSTIWCGLILATVALIFAILARIKPTIFPAKTMFAANFEAQQFIVFFMVAAAATMITMEFQFGTIKHVLTQRYSRPLVLVSKWLVLLTYSLLLYVGSSLFAILLKVCLVNDKFAIFTRAKFWHDWFGGRWW
;
A
#
# COMPACT_ATOMS: atom_id res chain seq x y z
N MET A 1 -0.12 -18.33 21.20
CA MET A 1 0.27 -17.16 20.36
C MET A 1 -0.58 -17.11 19.10
N MET A 2 -0.51 -18.17 18.28
CA MET A 2 -1.13 -18.25 16.94
C MET A 2 -2.64 -18.00 16.97
N THR A 3 -3.33 -18.49 18.00
CA THR A 3 -4.78 -18.32 18.20
C THR A 3 -5.17 -16.86 18.45
N LEU A 4 -4.46 -16.15 19.33
CA LEU A 4 -4.62 -14.72 19.59
C LEU A 4 -4.38 -13.88 18.32
N TYR A 5 -3.30 -14.18 17.60
CA TYR A 5 -2.96 -13.51 16.36
C TYR A 5 -4.05 -13.67 15.28
N ARG A 6 -4.57 -14.90 15.09
CA ARG A 6 -5.66 -15.17 14.14
C ARG A 6 -6.97 -14.48 14.52
N GLN A 7 -7.28 -14.37 15.81
CA GLN A 7 -8.46 -13.65 16.30
C GLN A 7 -8.38 -12.15 16.01
N GLU A 8 -7.22 -11.54 16.24
CA GLU A 8 -7.00 -10.11 15.98
C GLU A 8 -6.99 -9.81 14.46
N LEU A 9 -6.38 -10.67 13.63
CA LEU A 9 -6.46 -10.55 12.17
C LEU A 9 -7.90 -10.61 11.66
N THR A 10 -8.69 -11.59 12.10
CA THR A 10 -10.06 -11.75 11.63
C THR A 10 -10.96 -10.60 12.06
N LYS A 11 -10.72 -9.98 13.23
CA LYS A 11 -11.38 -8.73 13.62
C LYS A 11 -11.03 -7.58 12.68
N LEU A 12 -9.75 -7.43 12.33
CA LEU A 12 -9.28 -6.33 11.49
C LEU A 12 -9.82 -6.45 10.05
N PHE A 13 -9.82 -7.65 9.47
CA PHE A 13 -10.37 -7.89 8.13
C PHE A 13 -11.90 -7.73 8.04
N LYS A 14 -12.63 -8.06 9.11
CA LYS A 14 -14.10 -7.88 9.14
C LYS A 14 -14.53 -6.43 9.37
N LYS A 15 -13.61 -5.55 9.79
CA LYS A 15 -13.91 -4.13 10.01
C LYS A 15 -14.17 -3.45 8.67
N LYS A 16 -15.35 -2.86 8.49
CA LYS A 16 -15.70 -2.12 7.26
C LYS A 16 -14.66 -1.04 6.88
N SER A 17 -14.02 -0.44 7.89
CA SER A 17 -12.94 0.53 7.72
C SER A 17 -11.78 0.03 6.86
N THR A 18 -11.46 -1.27 6.90
CA THR A 18 -10.36 -1.86 6.12
C THR A 18 -10.68 -1.85 4.62
N ILE A 19 -11.94 -2.11 4.26
CA ILE A 19 -12.40 -2.05 2.87
C ILE A 19 -12.38 -0.60 2.35
N TRP A 20 -12.82 0.35 3.18
CA TRP A 20 -12.76 1.78 2.85
C TRP A 20 -11.32 2.28 2.65
N CYS A 21 -10.36 1.84 3.47
CA CYS A 21 -8.96 2.21 3.30
C CYS A 21 -8.41 1.73 1.94
N GLY A 22 -8.69 0.48 1.57
CA GLY A 22 -8.28 -0.06 0.27
C GLY A 22 -8.91 0.69 -0.91
N LEU A 23 -10.19 1.03 -0.81
CA LEU A 23 -10.91 1.78 -1.85
C LEU A 23 -10.35 3.20 -2.01
N ILE A 24 -10.07 3.91 -0.90
CA ILE A 24 -9.47 5.25 -0.94
C ILE A 24 -8.05 5.20 -1.52
N LEU A 25 -7.25 4.20 -1.17
CA LEU A 25 -5.91 4.03 -1.76
C LEU A 25 -5.98 3.81 -3.28
N ALA A 26 -6.92 2.99 -3.74
CA ALA A 26 -7.11 2.73 -5.16
C ALA A 26 -7.56 3.99 -5.92
N THR A 27 -8.48 4.79 -5.37
CA THR A 27 -8.95 6.01 -6.02
C THR A 27 -7.85 7.08 -6.10
N VAL A 28 -7.07 7.26 -5.02
CA VAL A 28 -5.93 8.19 -5.01
C VAL A 28 -4.89 7.79 -6.06
N ALA A 29 -4.49 6.52 -6.10
CA ALA A 29 -3.52 6.04 -7.09
C ALA A 29 -4.04 6.23 -8.53
N LEU A 30 -5.34 6.04 -8.77
CA LEU A 30 -5.96 6.26 -10.08
C LEU A 30 -5.93 7.74 -10.48
N ILE A 31 -6.25 8.65 -9.57
CA ILE A 31 -6.21 10.10 -9.82
C ILE A 31 -4.79 10.54 -10.22
N PHE A 32 -3.77 10.12 -9.46
CA PHE A 32 -2.37 10.45 -9.77
C PHE A 32 -1.89 9.81 -11.07
N ALA A 33 -2.34 8.60 -11.41
CA ALA A 33 -2.05 7.97 -12.69
C ALA A 33 -2.65 8.75 -13.88
N ILE A 34 -3.89 9.25 -13.76
CA ILE A 34 -4.51 10.10 -14.79
C ILE A 34 -3.75 11.43 -14.92
N LEU A 35 -3.40 12.06 -13.81
CA LEU A 35 -2.64 13.32 -13.81
C LEU A 35 -1.27 13.16 -14.49
N ALA A 36 -0.57 12.06 -14.21
CA ALA A 36 0.70 11.73 -14.88
C ALA A 36 0.54 11.55 -16.40
N ARG A 37 -0.64 11.10 -16.87
CA ARG A 37 -0.95 10.99 -18.30
C ARG A 37 -1.14 12.36 -18.96
N ILE A 38 -1.97 13.21 -18.35
CA ILE A 38 -2.40 14.50 -18.92
C ILE A 38 -1.28 15.55 -18.84
N LYS A 39 -0.52 15.61 -17.74
CA LYS A 39 0.52 16.62 -17.49
C LYS A 39 1.89 15.97 -17.24
N PRO A 40 2.50 15.34 -18.26
CA PRO A 40 3.78 14.64 -18.12
C PRO A 40 4.97 15.56 -17.81
N THR A 41 4.83 16.86 -18.05
CA THR A 41 5.88 17.87 -17.79
C THR A 41 6.02 18.20 -16.31
N ILE A 42 4.92 18.13 -15.55
CA ILE A 42 4.89 18.39 -14.10
C ILE A 42 5.02 17.06 -13.33
N PHE A 43 4.39 15.99 -13.84
CA PHE A 43 4.37 14.67 -13.21
C PHE A 43 5.00 13.62 -14.15
N PRO A 44 6.33 13.46 -14.13
CA PRO A 44 6.97 12.43 -14.93
C PRO A 44 6.53 11.05 -14.44
N ALA A 45 6.00 10.23 -15.35
CA ALA A 45 5.43 8.93 -14.98
C ALA A 45 6.45 7.96 -14.35
N LYS A 46 7.75 8.13 -14.62
CA LYS A 46 8.83 7.32 -14.02
C LYS A 46 8.98 7.60 -12.52
N THR A 47 8.90 8.86 -12.10
CA THR A 47 9.02 9.23 -10.68
C THR A 47 7.75 8.89 -9.91
N MET A 48 6.59 9.15 -10.53
CA MET A 48 5.29 8.79 -9.96
C MET A 48 5.16 7.27 -9.78
N PHE A 49 5.63 6.46 -10.73
CA PHE A 49 5.64 5.01 -10.56
C PHE A 49 6.57 4.55 -9.44
N ALA A 50 7.75 5.16 -9.30
CA ALA A 50 8.67 4.85 -8.20
C ALA A 50 8.07 5.16 -6.81
N ALA A 51 7.19 6.17 -6.73
CA ALA A 51 6.43 6.53 -5.53
C ALA A 51 5.09 5.77 -5.39
N ASN A 52 4.83 4.74 -6.21
CA ASN A 52 3.55 4.03 -6.27
C ASN A 52 2.33 4.96 -6.45
N PHE A 53 2.47 6.00 -7.29
CA PHE A 53 1.46 7.03 -7.51
C PHE A 53 1.00 7.70 -6.20
N GLU A 54 1.96 8.06 -5.34
CA GLU A 54 1.77 8.68 -4.01
C GLU A 54 1.05 7.80 -2.97
N ALA A 55 0.58 6.61 -3.34
CA ALA A 55 -0.09 5.69 -2.42
C ALA A 55 0.77 5.33 -1.20
N GLN A 56 2.11 5.35 -1.34
CA GLN A 56 3.04 5.08 -0.26
C GLN A 56 2.89 6.05 0.92
N GLN A 57 2.71 7.36 0.66
CA GLN A 57 2.52 8.34 1.73
C GLN A 57 1.19 8.12 2.45
N PHE A 58 0.13 7.82 1.69
CA PHE A 58 -1.19 7.53 2.25
C PHE A 58 -1.22 6.25 3.09
N ILE A 59 -0.47 5.21 2.69
CA ILE A 59 -0.32 3.98 3.49
C ILE A 59 0.23 4.31 4.88
N VAL A 60 1.21 5.21 4.98
CA VAL A 60 1.77 5.62 6.29
C VAL A 60 0.71 6.28 7.16
N PHE A 61 -0.10 7.20 6.61
CA PHE A 61 -1.20 7.82 7.36
C PHE A 61 -2.24 6.79 7.83
N PHE A 62 -2.62 5.85 6.96
CA PHE A 62 -3.53 4.77 7.35
C PHE A 62 -2.96 3.86 8.42
N MET A 63 -1.65 3.58 8.39
CA MET A 63 -0.98 2.79 9.41
C MET A 63 -1.00 3.45 10.78
N VAL A 64 -0.75 4.77 10.84
CA VAL A 64 -0.84 5.53 12.09
C VAL A 64 -2.27 5.52 12.64
N ALA A 65 -3.27 5.76 11.77
CA ALA A 65 -4.68 5.70 12.17
C ALA A 65 -5.11 4.30 12.63
N ALA A 66 -4.66 3.24 11.95
CA ALA A 66 -4.94 1.86 12.32
C ALA A 66 -4.34 1.51 13.69
N ALA A 67 -3.08 1.91 13.93
CA ALA A 67 -2.43 1.73 15.23
C ALA A 67 -3.16 2.48 16.35
N ALA A 68 -3.52 3.75 16.12
CA ALA A 68 -4.27 4.56 17.08
C ALA A 68 -5.62 3.91 17.42
N THR A 69 -6.40 3.49 16.40
CA THR A 69 -7.71 2.86 16.64
C THR A 69 -7.60 1.51 17.35
N MET A 70 -6.56 0.70 17.08
CA MET A 70 -6.32 -0.53 17.84
C MET A 70 -6.09 -0.26 19.33
N ILE A 71 -5.40 0.84 19.67
CA ILE A 71 -5.18 1.25 21.06
C ILE A 71 -6.48 1.80 21.66
N THR A 72 -7.16 2.71 20.97
CA THR A 72 -8.39 3.36 21.47
C THR A 72 -9.51 2.36 21.75
N MET A 73 -9.68 1.33 20.92
CA MET A 73 -10.71 0.30 21.13
C MET A 73 -10.48 -0.44 22.47
N GLU A 74 -9.23 -0.62 22.88
CA GLU A 74 -8.92 -1.26 24.16
C GLU A 74 -9.30 -0.39 25.37
N PHE A 75 -9.11 0.93 25.24
CA PHE A 75 -9.54 1.89 26.25
C PHE A 75 -11.07 2.00 26.31
N GLN A 76 -11.74 2.07 25.15
CA GLN A 76 -13.20 2.25 25.06
C GLN A 76 -13.99 1.05 25.62
N PHE A 77 -13.57 -0.17 25.30
CA PHE A 77 -14.28 -1.38 25.75
C PHE A 77 -13.83 -1.87 27.13
N GLY A 78 -12.93 -1.14 27.81
CA GLY A 78 -12.40 -1.52 29.12
C GLY A 78 -11.65 -2.85 29.14
N THR A 79 -11.36 -3.44 27.98
CA THR A 79 -10.70 -4.74 27.81
C THR A 79 -9.26 -4.72 28.28
N ILE A 80 -8.66 -3.53 28.48
CA ILE A 80 -7.38 -3.35 29.17
C ILE A 80 -7.38 -4.05 30.53
N LYS A 81 -8.47 -3.95 31.30
CA LYS A 81 -8.57 -4.61 32.62
C LYS A 81 -8.58 -6.12 32.50
N HIS A 82 -9.20 -6.64 31.43
CA HIS A 82 -9.27 -8.07 31.18
C HIS A 82 -7.95 -8.63 30.64
N VAL A 83 -7.24 -7.88 29.80
CA VAL A 83 -5.86 -8.16 29.39
C VAL A 83 -4.90 -8.12 30.60
N LEU A 84 -5.16 -7.27 31.59
CA LEU A 84 -4.39 -7.17 32.83
C LEU A 84 -4.64 -8.32 33.83
N THR A 85 -5.75 -9.06 33.72
CA THR A 85 -6.17 -10.09 34.69
C THR A 85 -6.14 -11.54 34.14
N GLN A 86 -5.93 -11.76 32.84
CA GLN A 86 -5.96 -13.10 32.24
C GLN A 86 -4.59 -13.83 32.25
N ARG A 87 -4.65 -15.17 32.13
CA ARG A 87 -3.55 -16.17 32.11
C ARG A 87 -2.42 -15.96 31.07
N TYR A 88 -2.57 -15.05 30.10
CA TYR A 88 -1.54 -14.81 29.09
C TYR A 88 -0.54 -13.76 29.56
N SER A 89 0.75 -13.96 29.29
CA SER A 89 1.78 -13.02 29.70
C SER A 89 1.65 -11.67 28.96
N ARG A 90 1.83 -10.57 29.68
CA ARG A 90 1.70 -9.19 29.18
C ARG A 90 2.44 -8.88 27.86
N PRO A 91 3.72 -9.27 27.66
CA PRO A 91 4.44 -8.97 26.41
C PRO A 91 3.81 -9.68 25.20
N LEU A 92 3.11 -10.75 25.45
CA LEU A 92 2.65 -11.69 24.46
C LEU A 92 1.41 -11.19 23.70
N VAL A 93 0.53 -10.49 24.42
CA VAL A 93 -0.60 -9.78 23.85
C VAL A 93 -0.11 -8.58 23.02
N LEU A 94 0.89 -7.84 23.53
CA LEU A 94 1.49 -6.73 22.80
C LEU A 94 2.17 -7.17 21.50
N VAL A 95 2.96 -8.25 21.56
CA VAL A 95 3.62 -8.83 20.38
C VAL A 95 2.60 -9.30 19.34
N SER A 96 1.48 -9.92 19.77
CA SER A 96 0.45 -10.33 18.81
C SER A 96 -0.17 -9.15 18.06
N LYS A 97 -0.39 -8.01 18.72
CA LYS A 97 -0.94 -6.80 18.09
C LYS A 97 0.05 -6.15 17.14
N TRP A 98 1.32 -6.11 17.52
CA TRP A 98 2.39 -5.63 16.65
C TRP A 98 2.52 -6.49 15.39
N LEU A 99 2.43 -7.82 15.52
CA LEU A 99 2.42 -8.75 14.38
C LEU A 99 1.21 -8.54 13.45
N VAL A 100 0.03 -8.24 14.00
CA VAL A 100 -1.15 -7.92 13.20
C VAL A 100 -0.95 -6.64 12.40
N LEU A 101 -0.41 -5.58 13.02
CA LEU A 101 -0.07 -4.34 12.31
C LEU A 101 1.00 -4.56 11.24
N LEU A 102 2.03 -5.35 11.53
CA LEU A 102 3.09 -5.68 10.57
C LEU A 102 2.48 -6.39 9.35
N THR A 103 1.65 -7.41 9.57
CA THR A 103 1.01 -8.16 8.48
C THR A 103 0.07 -7.29 7.68
N TYR A 104 -0.67 -6.40 8.33
CA TYR A 104 -1.54 -5.44 7.67
C TYR A 104 -0.75 -4.47 6.78
N SER A 105 0.38 -3.94 7.26
CA SER A 105 1.24 -3.08 6.46
C SER A 105 1.76 -3.79 5.21
N LEU A 106 2.20 -5.04 5.37
CA LEU A 106 2.76 -5.84 4.29
C LEU A 106 1.71 -6.08 3.20
N LEU A 107 0.47 -6.39 3.61
CA LEU A 107 -0.66 -6.54 2.68
C LEU A 107 -0.98 -5.25 1.91
N LEU A 108 -0.99 -4.10 2.58
CA LEU A 108 -1.25 -2.82 1.92
C LEU A 108 -0.14 -2.44 0.93
N TYR A 109 1.13 -2.65 1.30
CA TYR A 109 2.27 -2.37 0.41
C TYR A 109 2.28 -3.29 -0.81
N VAL A 110 2.06 -4.59 -0.62
CA VAL A 110 1.98 -5.56 -1.73
C VAL A 110 0.78 -5.27 -2.62
N GLY A 111 -0.39 -5.01 -2.03
CA GLY A 111 -1.60 -4.67 -2.78
C GLY A 111 -1.45 -3.38 -3.59
N SER A 112 -0.86 -2.32 -3.00
CA SER A 112 -0.59 -1.06 -3.69
C SER A 112 0.43 -1.22 -4.81
N SER A 113 1.48 -2.02 -4.61
CA SER A 113 2.49 -2.27 -5.64
C SER A 113 1.91 -3.02 -6.84
N LEU A 114 1.09 -4.06 -6.59
CA LEU A 114 0.36 -4.77 -7.65
C LEU A 114 -0.58 -3.84 -8.41
N PHE A 115 -1.32 -2.98 -7.70
CA PHE A 115 -2.22 -2.02 -8.31
C PHE A 115 -1.48 -0.98 -9.14
N ALA A 116 -0.32 -0.49 -8.69
CA ALA A 116 0.53 0.43 -9.44
C ALA A 116 1.06 -0.20 -10.74
N ILE A 117 1.41 -1.49 -10.71
CA ILE A 117 1.80 -2.24 -11.92
C ILE A 117 0.62 -2.33 -12.89
N LEU A 118 -0.58 -2.66 -12.41
CA LEU A 118 -1.78 -2.70 -13.25
C LEU A 118 -2.08 -1.33 -13.89
N LEU A 119 -1.99 -0.25 -13.12
CA LEU A 119 -2.18 1.11 -13.63
C LEU A 119 -1.11 1.50 -14.66
N LYS A 120 0.15 1.09 -14.45
CA LYS A 120 1.22 1.32 -15.42
C LYS A 120 0.93 0.63 -16.75
N VAL A 121 0.51 -0.63 -16.72
CA VAL A 121 0.18 -1.42 -17.93
C VAL A 121 -1.04 -0.84 -18.64
N CYS A 122 -2.08 -0.45 -17.90
CA CYS A 122 -3.33 0.02 -18.48
C CYS A 122 -3.26 1.46 -19.02
N LEU A 123 -2.61 2.38 -18.29
CA LEU A 123 -2.78 3.82 -18.50
C LEU A 123 -1.53 4.53 -19.07
N VAL A 124 -0.34 3.97 -18.87
CA VAL A 124 0.95 4.63 -19.15
C VAL A 124 1.76 3.88 -20.24
N ASN A 125 1.15 2.87 -20.87
CA ASN A 125 1.81 2.05 -21.90
C ASN A 125 2.39 2.89 -23.05
N ASP A 126 1.74 4.00 -23.41
CA ASP A 126 2.15 4.86 -24.53
C ASP A 126 3.45 5.66 -24.28
N LYS A 127 3.96 5.74 -23.03
CA LYS A 127 5.13 6.57 -22.68
C LYS A 127 6.32 5.78 -22.13
N PHE A 128 6.19 4.47 -21.93
CA PHE A 128 7.32 3.66 -21.49
C PHE A 128 8.08 3.11 -22.69
N ALA A 129 9.34 3.54 -22.77
CA ALA A 129 10.30 3.27 -23.81
C ALA A 129 10.76 1.80 -23.94
N ILE A 130 9.94 0.83 -23.54
CA ILE A 130 10.24 -0.59 -23.72
C ILE A 130 10.24 -0.94 -25.22
N PHE A 131 9.43 -0.22 -26.02
CA PHE A 131 9.45 -0.31 -27.48
C PHE A 131 10.38 0.72 -28.16
N THR A 132 10.93 1.71 -27.44
CA THR A 132 11.88 2.67 -28.05
C THR A 132 13.24 2.03 -28.34
N ARG A 133 13.54 0.85 -27.77
CA ARG A 133 14.66 0.02 -28.26
C ARG A 133 14.46 -0.49 -29.69
N ALA A 134 13.28 -0.43 -30.27
CA ALA A 134 13.09 -0.67 -31.70
C ALA A 134 13.71 0.46 -32.56
N LYS A 135 13.79 1.69 -32.02
CA LYS A 135 14.43 2.82 -32.69
C LYS A 135 15.96 2.73 -32.65
N PHE A 136 16.53 2.18 -31.56
CA PHE A 136 17.97 1.87 -31.49
C PHE A 136 18.42 0.97 -32.63
N TRP A 137 17.66 -0.08 -32.94
CA TRP A 137 17.96 -0.96 -34.06
C TRP A 137 17.86 -0.25 -35.41
N HIS A 138 16.87 0.64 -35.60
CA HIS A 138 16.76 1.46 -36.81
C HIS A 138 17.92 2.46 -36.98
N ASP A 139 18.40 3.09 -35.90
CA ASP A 139 19.56 4.00 -35.97
C ASP A 139 20.88 3.24 -36.15
N TRP A 140 21.00 2.03 -35.58
CA TRP A 140 22.16 1.14 -35.77
C TRP A 140 22.27 0.62 -37.21
N PHE A 141 21.16 0.16 -37.80
CA PHE A 141 21.12 -0.26 -39.20
C PHE A 141 21.12 0.93 -40.18
N GLY A 142 20.78 2.14 -39.71
CA GLY A 142 20.73 3.38 -40.49
C GLY A 142 22.07 4.10 -40.67
N GLY A 143 23.17 3.57 -40.13
CA GLY A 143 24.53 3.97 -40.51
C GLY A 143 24.83 5.47 -40.42
N ARG A 144 24.52 6.12 -39.29
CA ARG A 144 24.99 7.49 -39.01
C ARG A 144 25.96 7.49 -37.83
N TRP A 145 27.20 7.14 -38.15
CA TRP A 145 28.37 7.32 -37.28
C TRP A 145 29.27 8.42 -37.86
N TRP A 146 28.72 9.63 -37.98
CA TRP A 146 29.45 10.88 -38.20
C TRP A 146 28.64 12.02 -37.58
#